data_AF-A0A1D6PC47-F1
#
_entry.id   AF-A0A1D6PC47-F1
#
_cell.length_a   1.000
_cell.length_b   1.000
_cell.length_c   1.000
_cell.angle_alpha   90.00
_cell.angle_beta   90.00
_cell.angle_gamma   90.00
#
_symmetry.space_group_name_H-M   'P 1'
#
loop_
_entity.id
_entity.type
_entity.pdbx_description
1 polymer ?
#
loop_
_entity_poly.entity_id
_entity_poly.type
_entity_poly.pdbx_seq_one_letter_code
_entity_poly.pdbx_strand_id
1 'polypeptide(L)'
;MMKRPVAADRRARQHRLLPLLVFPAFFLFIIAPCALFLFRTSASSMTAATLYPSHLEMSRCQHSQCHCHRATTVASTTAFGSSDPNGKHMLLRAFKNKADYCRVHGFDIFYSTVLLDAELSGFWSKLPLLRTLMLVHPETELLWWVDSDVIFIDMLFEPPWDKYAGHNLVFPGSEEKV
;
A
#
# COMPACT_ATOMS: atom_id res chain seq x y z
N MET A 1 -58.66 63.17 8.13
CA MET A 1 -59.36 61.88 8.00
C MET A 1 -58.44 60.95 7.20
N MET A 2 -57.50 60.26 7.86
CA MET A 2 -57.52 58.80 8.14
C MET A 2 -57.65 57.99 6.82
N LYS A 3 -56.71 57.15 6.35
CA LYS A 3 -55.80 56.20 7.02
C LYS A 3 -54.59 55.83 6.10
N ARG A 4 -53.42 55.60 6.68
CA ARG A 4 -52.52 54.46 6.32
C ARG A 4 -52.75 53.37 7.41
N PRO A 5 -52.29 52.10 7.35
CA PRO A 5 -51.31 51.47 6.44
C PRO A 5 -51.57 49.95 6.11
N VAL A 6 -50.55 49.34 5.46
CA VAL A 6 -50.01 47.95 5.60
C VAL A 6 -50.71 46.72 4.97
N ALA A 7 -49.87 46.12 4.10
CA ALA A 7 -49.67 44.80 3.54
C ALA A 7 -50.30 43.50 4.11
N ALA A 8 -50.11 42.46 3.27
CA ALA A 8 -50.22 41.00 3.45
C ALA A 8 -51.56 40.41 2.94
N ASP A 9 -51.66 39.29 2.21
CA ASP A 9 -50.74 38.17 1.98
C ASP A 9 -51.32 37.21 0.90
N ARG A 10 -50.44 36.31 0.40
CA ARG A 10 -50.69 34.92 -0.04
C ARG A 10 -51.37 34.55 -1.39
N ARG A 11 -50.48 34.15 -2.32
CA ARG A 11 -50.43 32.88 -3.11
C ARG A 11 -51.55 32.49 -4.09
N ALA A 12 -51.17 32.40 -5.37
CA ALA A 12 -51.45 31.27 -6.28
C ALA A 12 -50.42 31.32 -7.44
N ARG A 13 -49.31 30.57 -7.43
CA ARG A 13 -49.11 29.20 -7.92
C ARG A 13 -49.49 29.00 -9.41
N GLN A 14 -48.50 29.08 -10.32
CA GLN A 14 -48.40 28.48 -11.68
C GLN A 14 -47.27 29.22 -12.44
N HIS A 15 -46.30 28.66 -13.17
CA HIS A 15 -45.96 27.33 -13.67
C HIS A 15 -44.41 27.26 -13.72
N ARG A 16 -43.80 26.18 -13.22
CA ARG A 16 -42.37 25.90 -13.41
C ARG A 16 -42.14 25.52 -14.87
N LEU A 17 -41.36 26.33 -15.59
CA LEU A 17 -40.85 26.02 -16.92
C LEU A 17 -39.32 26.13 -16.86
N LEU A 18 -38.65 25.07 -16.43
CA LEU A 18 -37.22 24.85 -16.68
C LEU A 18 -36.85 23.41 -16.28
N PRO A 19 -36.92 22.44 -17.23
CA PRO A 19 -36.06 21.27 -17.11
C PRO A 19 -35.59 20.72 -18.48
N LEU A 20 -34.95 21.52 -19.32
CA LEU A 20 -34.36 20.99 -20.58
C LEU A 20 -32.87 21.31 -20.81
N LEU A 21 -32.28 22.23 -20.04
CA LEU A 21 -30.85 22.59 -20.18
C LEU A 21 -29.93 22.01 -19.10
N VAL A 22 -30.48 21.40 -18.04
CA VAL A 22 -29.67 20.85 -16.93
C VAL A 22 -29.10 19.46 -17.26
N PHE A 23 -29.81 18.66 -18.05
CA PHE A 23 -29.39 17.31 -18.44
C PHE A 23 -28.11 17.24 -19.29
N PRO A 24 -27.92 18.05 -20.34
CA PRO A 24 -26.71 17.95 -21.17
C PRO A 24 -25.45 18.45 -20.44
N ALA A 25 -25.57 19.42 -19.53
CA ALA A 25 -24.44 19.91 -18.74
C ALA A 25 -23.99 18.89 -17.68
N PHE A 26 -24.93 18.17 -17.05
CA PHE A 26 -24.61 17.15 -16.04
C PHE A 26 -23.87 15.94 -16.63
N PHE A 27 -24.25 15.50 -17.84
CA PHE A 27 -23.62 14.37 -18.52
C PHE A 27 -22.18 14.69 -18.97
N LEU A 28 -21.93 15.90 -19.50
CA LEU A 28 -20.60 16.30 -19.99
C LEU A 28 -19.61 16.61 -18.88
N PHE A 29 -20.05 17.21 -17.77
CA PHE A 29 -19.14 17.66 -16.71
C PHE A 29 -18.95 16.70 -15.54
N ILE A 30 -19.76 15.64 -15.42
CA ILE A 30 -19.62 14.65 -14.34
C ILE A 30 -19.27 13.28 -14.92
N ILE A 31 -20.00 12.78 -15.92
CA ILE A 31 -19.78 11.41 -16.41
C ILE A 31 -18.50 11.30 -17.23
N ALA A 32 -18.17 12.28 -18.07
CA ALA A 32 -16.93 12.26 -18.86
C ALA A 32 -15.64 12.31 -17.99
N PRO A 33 -15.50 13.21 -16.98
CA PRO A 33 -14.34 13.16 -16.10
C PRO A 33 -14.35 11.95 -15.16
N CYS A 34 -15.51 11.45 -14.71
CA CYS A 34 -15.56 10.20 -13.95
C CYS A 34 -15.15 8.99 -14.79
N ALA A 35 -15.57 8.90 -16.05
CA ALA A 35 -15.15 7.83 -16.96
C ALA A 35 -13.66 7.92 -17.29
N LEU A 36 -13.12 9.11 -17.56
CA LEU A 36 -11.69 9.31 -17.77
C LEU A 36 -10.86 9.00 -16.52
N PHE A 37 -11.33 9.38 -15.33
CA PHE A 37 -10.66 9.05 -14.08
C PHE A 37 -10.67 7.54 -13.83
N LEU A 38 -11.82 6.87 -14.00
CA LEU A 38 -11.94 5.42 -13.81
C LEU A 38 -11.22 4.60 -14.90
N PHE A 39 -11.15 5.08 -16.15
CA PHE A 39 -10.37 4.43 -17.21
C PHE A 39 -8.87 4.68 -17.07
N ARG A 40 -8.46 5.85 -16.56
CA ARG A 40 -7.03 6.13 -16.30
C ARG A 40 -6.53 5.33 -15.10
N THR A 41 -7.34 5.11 -14.07
CA THR A 41 -6.96 4.26 -12.94
C THR A 41 -6.84 2.79 -13.35
N SER A 42 -7.71 2.28 -14.22
CA SER A 42 -7.62 0.90 -14.74
C SER A 42 -6.44 0.72 -15.70
N ALA A 43 -6.19 1.68 -16.60
CA ALA A 43 -5.05 1.61 -17.52
C ALA A 43 -3.70 1.76 -16.80
N SER A 44 -3.64 2.58 -15.75
CA SER A 44 -2.42 2.76 -14.93
C SER A 44 -2.19 1.56 -14.00
N SER A 45 -3.24 0.94 -13.47
CA SER A 45 -3.10 -0.28 -12.66
C SER A 45 -2.72 -1.50 -13.51
N MET A 46 -3.25 -1.61 -14.74
CA MET A 46 -2.90 -2.69 -15.65
C MET A 46 -1.50 -2.51 -16.26
N THR A 47 -1.08 -1.31 -16.64
CA THR A 47 0.31 -1.10 -17.12
C THR A 47 1.34 -1.25 -16.01
N ALA A 48 1.06 -0.83 -14.77
CA ALA A 48 1.93 -1.10 -13.63
C ALA A 48 2.07 -2.60 -13.36
N ALA A 49 0.98 -3.37 -13.37
CA ALA A 49 1.06 -4.82 -13.17
C ALA A 49 1.83 -5.56 -14.29
N THR A 50 1.86 -5.01 -15.51
CA THR A 50 2.50 -5.66 -16.67
C THR A 50 3.95 -5.22 -16.92
N LEU A 51 4.36 -4.03 -16.44
CA LEU A 51 5.75 -3.52 -16.57
C LEU A 51 6.67 -3.86 -15.39
N TYR A 52 6.11 -4.22 -14.23
CA TYR A 52 6.89 -4.63 -13.05
C TYR A 52 7.22 -6.13 -12.88
N PRO A 53 6.74 -7.11 -13.69
CA PRO A 53 6.96 -8.52 -13.36
C PRO A 53 8.43 -8.95 -13.50
N SER A 54 9.28 -8.17 -14.19
CA SER A 54 10.68 -8.55 -14.45
C SER A 54 11.69 -8.03 -13.41
N HIS A 55 11.30 -7.15 -12.47
CA HIS A 55 12.22 -6.57 -11.49
C HIS A 55 11.90 -6.96 -10.03
N LEU A 56 10.72 -7.50 -9.75
CA LEU A 56 10.38 -8.14 -8.48
C LEU A 56 10.65 -9.64 -8.56
N GLU A 57 11.89 -10.05 -8.89
CA GLU A 57 12.27 -11.45 -8.71
C GLU A 57 12.47 -11.72 -7.22
N MET A 58 11.42 -12.25 -6.59
CA MET A 58 11.54 -12.87 -5.28
C MET A 58 12.55 -14.01 -5.40
N SER A 59 13.66 -13.90 -4.67
CA SER A 59 14.71 -14.92 -4.67
C SER A 59 14.16 -16.16 -3.97
N ARG A 60 13.44 -16.99 -4.71
CA ARG A 60 12.82 -18.21 -4.21
C ARG A 60 13.94 -19.14 -3.76
N CYS A 61 14.02 -19.43 -2.47
CA CYS A 61 14.80 -20.58 -2.03
C CYS A 61 14.08 -21.83 -2.55
N GLN A 62 14.57 -22.41 -3.64
CA GLN A 62 14.18 -23.73 -4.10
C GLN A 62 14.70 -24.78 -3.11
N HIS A 63 14.06 -24.90 -1.95
CA HIS A 63 14.16 -26.07 -1.11
C HIS A 63 12.75 -26.66 -0.94
N SER A 64 12.49 -27.64 -1.80
CA SER A 64 11.39 -28.57 -1.65
C SER A 64 11.63 -29.44 -0.42
N GLN A 65 11.23 -29.00 0.78
CA GLN A 65 10.91 -29.88 1.90
C GLN A 65 10.49 -29.08 3.14
N CYS A 66 9.43 -29.59 3.78
CA CYS A 66 8.99 -29.37 5.17
C CYS A 66 7.87 -28.34 5.43
N HIS A 67 6.64 -28.89 5.42
CA HIS A 67 5.58 -28.71 6.41
C HIS A 67 5.18 -27.30 6.91
N CYS A 68 4.02 -26.83 6.43
CA CYS A 68 2.97 -26.15 7.22
C CYS A 68 3.30 -24.86 7.99
N HIS A 69 4.34 -24.12 7.66
CA HIS A 69 4.48 -22.75 8.14
C HIS A 69 3.76 -21.79 7.18
N ARG A 70 2.91 -20.93 7.75
CA ARG A 70 2.29 -19.76 7.12
C ARG A 70 3.28 -19.12 6.14
N ALA A 71 2.96 -19.07 4.84
CA ALA A 71 3.86 -18.49 3.84
C ALA A 71 4.19 -17.05 4.25
N THR A 72 5.42 -16.84 4.73
CA THR A 72 5.87 -15.58 5.32
C THR A 72 6.96 -15.00 4.45
N THR A 73 6.77 -13.75 4.04
CA THR A 73 7.74 -13.03 3.21
C THR A 73 8.28 -11.84 4.00
N VAL A 74 9.60 -11.80 4.15
CA VAL A 74 10.31 -10.66 4.75
C VAL A 74 10.57 -9.61 3.68
N ALA A 75 10.00 -8.42 3.84
CA ALA A 75 10.16 -7.30 2.91
C ALA A 75 11.07 -6.22 3.49
N SER A 76 12.07 -5.78 2.71
CA SER A 76 12.97 -4.69 3.09
C SER A 76 13.33 -3.83 1.86
N THR A 77 13.73 -2.58 2.08
CA THR A 77 14.15 -1.64 1.02
C THR A 77 15.50 -1.03 1.34
N THR A 78 16.37 -0.81 0.37
CA THR A 78 17.46 0.16 0.56
C THR A 78 16.93 1.58 0.56
N ALA A 79 17.40 2.41 1.49
CA ALA A 79 17.35 3.85 1.29
C ALA A 79 18.18 4.21 0.04
N PHE A 80 17.54 4.81 -0.96
CA PHE A 80 18.24 5.39 -2.10
C PHE A 80 19.27 6.42 -1.60
N GLY A 81 20.53 6.29 -2.03
CA GLY A 81 21.41 7.44 -2.16
C GLY A 81 22.25 7.85 -0.95
N SER A 82 22.61 6.97 -0.02
CA SER A 82 23.73 7.31 0.87
C SER A 82 25.02 7.40 0.03
N SER A 83 25.65 8.57 -0.01
CA SER A 83 26.93 8.77 -0.69
C SER A 83 28.10 8.15 0.08
N ASP A 84 27.89 7.86 1.36
CA ASP A 84 28.87 7.27 2.26
C ASP A 84 29.13 5.77 1.95
N PRO A 85 30.37 5.39 1.59
CA PRO A 85 30.74 3.99 1.36
C PRO A 85 30.51 3.08 2.57
N ASN A 86 30.71 3.60 3.79
CA ASN A 86 30.53 2.80 5.00
C ASN A 86 29.06 2.45 5.23
N GLY A 87 28.14 3.41 5.04
CA GLY A 87 26.70 3.17 5.07
C GLY A 87 26.26 2.10 4.09
N LYS A 88 26.75 2.13 2.84
CA LYS A 88 26.46 1.08 1.84
C LYS A 88 26.93 -0.31 2.30
N HIS A 89 28.13 -0.39 2.88
CA HIS A 89 28.66 -1.64 3.42
C HIS A 89 27.82 -2.18 4.57
N MET A 90 27.33 -1.31 5.45
CA MET A 90 26.43 -1.70 6.54
C MET A 90 25.09 -2.23 6.01
N LEU A 91 24.49 -1.58 5.01
CA LEU A 91 23.26 -2.05 4.38
C LEU A 91 23.44 -3.42 3.71
N LEU A 92 24.57 -3.66 3.05
CA LEU A 92 24.88 -4.97 2.46
C LEU A 92 25.00 -6.07 3.52
N ARG A 93 25.64 -5.77 4.66
CA ARG A 93 25.73 -6.70 5.80
C ARG A 93 24.35 -6.97 6.41
N ALA A 94 23.53 -5.93 6.55
CA ALA A 94 22.16 -6.06 7.06
C ALA A 94 21.30 -6.93 6.14
N PHE A 95 21.42 -6.75 4.83
CA PHE A 95 20.75 -7.61 3.86
C PHE A 95 21.22 -9.08 4.00
N LYS A 96 22.53 -9.32 4.07
CA LYS A 96 23.06 -10.68 4.27
C LYS A 96 22.51 -11.32 5.55
N ASN A 97 22.47 -10.58 6.66
CA ASN A 97 21.92 -11.07 7.92
C ASN A 97 20.45 -11.51 7.78
N LYS A 98 19.61 -10.69 7.13
CA LYS A 98 18.20 -11.03 6.87
C LYS A 98 18.06 -12.24 5.95
N ALA A 99 18.87 -12.33 4.90
CA ALA A 99 18.86 -13.48 3.99
C ALA A 99 19.26 -14.78 4.70
N ASP A 100 20.25 -14.73 5.59
CA ASP A 100 20.64 -15.89 6.40
C ASP A 100 19.53 -16.29 7.39
N TYR A 101 18.84 -15.33 8.00
CA TYR A 101 17.70 -15.60 8.89
C TYR A 101 16.56 -16.28 8.12
N CYS A 102 16.16 -15.70 6.97
CA CYS A 102 15.11 -16.28 6.13
C CYS A 102 15.46 -17.70 5.66
N ARG A 103 16.73 -17.96 5.33
CA ARG A 103 17.20 -19.30 4.94
C ARG A 103 17.09 -20.32 6.07
N VAL A 104 17.40 -19.94 7.31
CA VAL A 104 17.29 -20.84 8.48
C VAL A 104 15.83 -21.21 8.76
N HIS A 105 14.92 -20.25 8.59
CA HIS A 105 13.49 -20.42 8.91
C HIS A 105 12.60 -20.81 7.73
N GLY A 106 13.15 -20.92 6.51
CA GLY A 106 12.38 -21.23 5.31
C GLY A 106 11.45 -20.10 4.85
N PHE A 107 11.76 -18.85 5.18
CA PHE A 107 10.99 -17.69 4.75
C PHE A 107 11.46 -17.20 3.37
N ASP A 108 10.53 -16.62 2.62
CA ASP A 108 10.89 -15.86 1.42
C ASP A 108 11.40 -14.48 1.79
N ILE A 109 12.34 -13.96 1.02
CA ILE A 109 12.88 -12.60 1.20
C ILE A 109 12.65 -11.77 -0.06
N PHE A 110 12.12 -10.57 0.14
CA PHE A 110 11.95 -9.55 -0.87
C PHE A 110 12.77 -8.31 -0.53
N TYR A 111 13.67 -7.91 -1.43
CA TYR A 111 14.54 -6.76 -1.23
C TYR A 111 14.42 -5.79 -2.40
N SER A 112 13.83 -4.61 -2.15
CA SER A 112 13.67 -3.60 -3.19
C SER A 112 14.79 -2.56 -3.14
N THR A 113 15.30 -2.23 -4.31
CA THR A 113 16.14 -1.06 -4.55
C THR A 113 15.43 -0.02 -5.43
N VAL A 114 14.11 -0.16 -5.62
CA VAL A 114 13.32 0.64 -6.57
C VAL A 114 12.32 1.52 -5.83
N LEU A 115 12.24 2.78 -6.25
CA LEU A 115 11.21 3.72 -5.82
C LEU A 115 9.99 3.53 -6.72
N LEU A 116 8.93 2.91 -6.19
CA LEU A 116 7.73 2.59 -6.97
C LEU A 116 6.83 3.80 -7.23
N ASP A 117 6.82 4.75 -6.30
CA ASP A 117 6.01 5.96 -6.35
C ASP A 117 6.83 7.14 -5.83
N ALA A 118 6.97 8.18 -6.66
CA ALA A 118 7.75 9.36 -6.33
C ALA A 118 7.10 10.21 -5.22
N GLU A 119 5.77 10.18 -5.10
CA GLU A 119 5.03 10.90 -4.05
C GLU A 119 5.19 10.21 -2.69
N LEU A 120 5.29 8.87 -2.68
CA LEU A 120 5.49 8.06 -1.48
C LEU A 120 6.95 7.62 -1.35
N SER A 121 7.86 8.60 -1.28
CA SER A 121 9.31 8.36 -1.16
C SER A 121 9.79 8.27 0.30
N GLY A 122 11.07 7.90 0.47
CA GLY A 122 11.69 7.76 1.79
C GLY A 122 11.00 6.71 2.66
N PHE A 123 10.63 7.09 3.89
CA PHE A 123 9.94 6.20 4.84
C PHE A 123 8.59 5.66 4.34
N TRP A 124 7.95 6.37 3.41
CA TRP A 124 6.64 6.00 2.86
C TRP A 124 6.72 4.97 1.73
N SER A 125 7.93 4.73 1.18
CA SER A 125 8.15 3.80 0.06
C SER A 125 7.74 2.36 0.36
N LYS A 126 7.66 2.00 1.65
CA LYS A 126 7.13 0.71 2.10
C LYS A 126 5.66 0.50 1.76
N LEU A 127 4.84 1.55 1.72
CA LEU A 127 3.41 1.43 1.46
C LEU A 127 3.10 0.92 0.04
N PRO A 128 3.60 1.55 -1.05
CA PRO A 128 3.36 1.03 -2.40
C PRO A 128 4.00 -0.34 -2.59
N LEU A 129 5.14 -0.61 -1.95
CA LEU A 129 5.80 -1.91 -2.04
C LEU A 129 4.99 -3.03 -1.38
N LEU A 130 4.61 -2.85 -0.11
CA LEU A 130 3.79 -3.84 0.61
C LEU A 130 2.48 -4.10 -0.11
N ARG A 131 1.80 -3.04 -0.59
CA ARG A 131 0.58 -3.18 -1.39
C ARG A 131 0.81 -4.01 -2.66
N THR A 132 1.91 -3.76 -3.36
CA THR A 132 2.24 -4.51 -4.59
C THR A 132 2.48 -5.98 -4.27
N LEU A 133 3.24 -6.28 -3.21
CA LEU A 133 3.49 -7.65 -2.78
C LEU A 133 2.20 -8.38 -2.39
N MET A 134 1.29 -7.73 -1.67
CA MET A 134 -0.02 -8.29 -1.31
C MET A 134 -0.86 -8.67 -2.54
N LEU A 135 -0.73 -7.93 -3.65
CA LEU A 135 -1.49 -8.18 -4.88
C LEU A 135 -0.84 -9.23 -5.78
N VAL A 136 0.49 -9.25 -5.84
CA VAL A 136 1.26 -10.14 -6.72
C VAL A 136 1.46 -11.52 -6.11
N HIS A 137 1.53 -11.62 -4.78
CA HIS A 137 1.77 -12.86 -4.04
C HIS A 137 0.58 -13.21 -3.11
N PRO A 138 -0.58 -13.59 -3.66
CA PRO A 138 -1.74 -13.99 -2.86
C PRO A 138 -1.50 -15.27 -2.04
N GLU A 139 -0.45 -16.03 -2.36
CA GLU A 139 0.01 -17.19 -1.58
C GLU A 139 0.66 -16.78 -0.24
N THR A 140 1.20 -15.56 -0.13
CA THR A 140 1.81 -15.04 1.09
C THR A 140 0.72 -14.65 2.08
N GLU A 141 0.70 -15.31 3.24
CA GLU A 141 -0.30 -15.05 4.27
C GLU A 141 0.13 -13.93 5.23
N LEU A 142 1.44 -13.80 5.47
CA LEU A 142 2.02 -12.74 6.29
C LEU A 142 3.18 -12.05 5.59
N LEU A 143 3.09 -10.72 5.49
CA LEU A 143 4.21 -9.87 5.09
C LEU A 143 4.86 -9.28 6.34
N TRP A 144 6.13 -9.58 6.53
CA TRP A 144 6.92 -9.03 7.61
C TRP A 144 7.84 -7.92 7.08
N TRP A 145 7.42 -6.67 7.29
CA TRP A 145 8.27 -5.53 6.99
C TRP A 145 9.42 -5.43 8.00
N VAL A 146 10.65 -5.34 7.49
CA VAL A 146 11.86 -5.17 8.30
C VAL A 146 12.70 -4.04 7.70
N ASP A 147 12.92 -2.98 8.46
CA ASP A 147 13.70 -1.83 8.02
C ASP A 147 15.15 -2.23 7.66
N SER A 148 15.79 -1.41 6.82
CA SER A 148 17.11 -1.73 6.28
C SER A 148 18.22 -1.76 7.33
N ASP A 149 18.07 -0.95 8.38
CA ASP A 149 18.98 -0.79 9.51
C ASP A 149 18.70 -1.76 10.67
N VAL A 150 17.68 -2.62 10.55
CA VAL A 150 17.38 -3.68 11.53
C VAL A 150 18.24 -4.92 11.28
N ILE A 151 18.75 -5.53 12.35
CA ILE A 151 19.56 -6.75 12.32
C ILE A 151 18.92 -7.80 13.23
N PHE A 152 18.82 -9.04 12.73
CA PHE A 152 18.48 -10.20 13.55
C PHE A 152 19.70 -10.63 14.35
N ILE A 153 19.58 -10.61 15.68
CA ILE A 153 20.64 -11.00 16.61
C ILE A 153 20.44 -12.45 17.05
N ASP A 154 19.20 -12.83 17.33
CA ASP A 154 18.82 -14.23 17.59
C ASP A 154 18.38 -14.87 16.28
N MET A 155 19.24 -15.74 15.73
CA MET A 155 18.98 -16.43 14.46
C MET A 155 18.07 -17.65 14.63
N LEU A 156 17.82 -18.10 15.88
CA LEU A 156 17.01 -19.28 16.18
C LEU A 156 15.60 -18.91 16.65
N PHE A 157 15.39 -17.66 17.05
CA PHE A 157 14.07 -17.17 17.41
C PHE A 157 13.10 -17.29 16.22
N GLU A 158 11.98 -17.99 16.44
CA GLU A 158 10.83 -18.02 15.54
C GLU A 158 9.69 -17.19 16.15
N PRO A 159 9.07 -16.27 15.38
CA PRO A 159 7.90 -15.55 15.86
C PRO A 159 6.74 -16.50 16.19
N PRO A 160 5.98 -16.25 17.27
CA PRO A 160 4.89 -17.14 17.69
C PRO A 160 3.64 -16.94 16.81
N TRP A 161 3.65 -17.47 15.59
CA TRP A 161 2.62 -17.24 14.56
C TRP A 161 1.20 -17.58 15.02
N ASP A 162 1.02 -18.63 15.80
CA ASP A 162 -0.29 -19.06 16.33
C ASP A 162 -0.93 -17.98 17.20
N LYS A 163 -0.13 -17.20 17.94
CA LYS A 163 -0.60 -16.06 18.73
C LYS A 163 -1.22 -14.97 17.86
N TYR A 164 -0.82 -14.89 16.59
CA TYR A 164 -1.24 -13.87 15.65
C TYR A 164 -2.35 -14.31 14.70
N ALA A 165 -2.84 -15.56 14.78
CA ALA A 165 -3.78 -16.12 13.82
C ALA A 165 -5.07 -15.29 13.62
N GLY A 166 -5.54 -14.61 14.67
CA GLY A 166 -6.72 -13.74 14.64
C GLY A 166 -6.44 -12.26 14.35
N HIS A 167 -5.22 -11.89 13.94
CA HIS A 167 -4.81 -10.50 13.75
C HIS A 167 -4.25 -10.26 12.34
N ASN A 168 -4.56 -9.09 11.78
CA ASN A 168 -4.09 -8.67 10.46
C ASN A 168 -2.87 -7.75 10.51
N LEU A 169 -2.53 -7.23 11.69
CA LEU A 169 -1.40 -6.33 11.90
C LEU A 169 -0.82 -6.55 13.30
N VAL A 170 0.50 -6.73 13.36
CA VAL A 170 1.25 -6.90 14.60
C VAL A 170 2.40 -5.91 14.61
N PHE A 171 2.54 -5.16 15.70
CA PHE A 171 3.64 -4.23 15.92
C PHE A 171 4.17 -4.38 17.35
N PRO A 172 5.48 -4.20 17.57
CA PRO A 172 6.02 -4.14 18.91
C PRO A 172 5.51 -2.87 19.61
N GLY A 173 5.02 -3.00 20.83
CA GLY A 173 4.46 -1.89 21.61
C GLY A 173 3.97 -2.31 22.98
N SER A 174 3.41 -1.35 23.72
CA SER A 174 2.76 -1.57 25.02
C SER A 174 1.44 -0.81 25.05
N GLU A 175 0.36 -1.44 25.52
CA GLU A 175 -0.98 -0.81 25.59
C GLU A 175 -0.99 0.48 26.42
N GLU A 176 -0.16 0.57 27.45
CA GLU A 176 -0.06 1.76 28.31
C GLU A 176 0.43 3.03 27.58
N LYS A 177 1.03 2.88 26.40
CA LYS A 177 1.63 3.99 25.62
C LYS A 177 0.85 4.33 24.35
N VAL A 178 -0.35 3.78 24.18
CA VAL A 178 -1.24 4.00 23.02
C VAL A 178 -2.50 4.72 23.49
#